data_AF-A0A8S3PXI5-F1
#
_entry.id   AF-A0A8S3PXI5-F1
#
_cell.length_a   1.000
_cell.length_b   1.000
_cell.length_c   1.000
_cell.angle_alpha   90.00
_cell.angle_beta   90.00
_cell.angle_gamma   90.00
#
_symmetry.space_group_name_H-M   'P 1'
#
loop_
_entity.id
_entity.type
_entity.pdbx_description
1 polymer ?
#
loop_
_entity_poly.entity_id
_entity_poly.type
_entity_poly.pdbx_seq_one_letter_code
_entity_poly.pdbx_strand_id
1 'polypeptide(L)'
;MQRPVQEQIEELKAKIALLEGDRKAYYETSQHAMKHNQDTVTKLRKEDKELRKKLSDSLSQDQHVINKAFQDKPVQRAEFKNKTGDQAITVMKHKLCDSKKKLNALKHQSAQKQKKIEILQTRYDQMQKDSADAVSTDKGESVDAQELKAMHDDAQISKTAAQEELSKHEKIVYSERKQREIELQKMKKEAEEKKIQHERIERRIEVVRRFENQGDTTKHLENLQKDNEKGITRLKEDKEKLQQEFEEMKYSGDAKLSSGERMLEDFQGHLQKEEDRRGDAEEELQRNSTIMVSVKAGVEHLTDKLYLLKATKGHVPTAKIPQTSDEYVLDQLSTCEEKLLKLLEELDGKDLNEVFKQMEEEEYHASFDSKLPTHNTRVKLPQKERGDAVFEDDEDSGEDDGEVPNRNAIKKQSQFIVDSKTKRRTTKKKKKTK
;
A
#
# COMPACT_ATOMS: atom_id res chain seq x y z
N MET A 1 -18.25 8.79 44.94
CA MET A 1 -19.05 7.65 44.46
C MET A 1 -18.45 7.17 43.14
N GLN A 2 -17.71 6.07 43.17
CA GLN A 2 -17.21 5.43 41.94
C GLN A 2 -18.42 4.83 41.21
N ARG A 3 -18.51 5.07 39.89
CA ARG A 3 -19.51 4.40 39.06
C ARG A 3 -19.33 2.89 39.20
N PRO A 4 -20.41 2.10 39.34
CA PRO A 4 -20.34 0.65 39.42
C PRO A 4 -19.42 0.08 38.34
N VAL A 5 -18.53 -0.84 38.71
CA VAL A 5 -17.60 -1.50 37.78
C VAL A 5 -18.34 -2.07 36.56
N GLN A 6 -19.58 -2.50 36.75
CA GLN A 6 -20.45 -2.97 35.70
C GLN A 6 -20.75 -1.92 34.62
N GLU A 7 -21.03 -0.67 35.01
CA GLU A 7 -21.27 0.43 34.06
C GLU A 7 -20.00 0.78 33.27
N GLN A 8 -18.83 0.71 33.91
CA GLN A 8 -17.55 0.97 33.25
C GLN A 8 -17.21 -0.14 32.24
N ILE A 9 -17.52 -1.39 32.57
CA ILE A 9 -17.37 -2.53 31.65
C ILE A 9 -18.33 -2.39 30.45
N GLU A 10 -19.57 -1.96 30.69
CA GLU A 10 -20.53 -1.72 29.60
C GLU A 10 -20.10 -0.56 28.70
N GLU A 11 -19.58 0.53 29.25
CA GLU A 11 -19.05 1.67 28.50
C GLU A 11 -17.84 1.26 27.63
N LEU A 12 -16.91 0.48 28.18
CA LEU A 12 -15.77 -0.04 27.41
C LEU A 12 -16.21 -1.02 26.32
N LYS A 13 -17.18 -1.89 26.59
CA LYS A 13 -17.75 -2.80 25.58
C LYS A 13 -18.44 -2.02 24.46
N ALA A 14 -19.19 -0.96 24.78
CA ALA A 14 -19.82 -0.09 23.80
C ALA A 14 -18.78 0.65 22.94
N LYS A 15 -17.69 1.12 23.56
CA LYS A 15 -16.58 1.77 22.85
C LYS A 15 -15.83 0.80 21.91
N ILE A 16 -15.60 -0.43 22.35
CA ILE A 16 -15.02 -1.49 21.51
C ILE A 16 -15.95 -1.79 20.32
N ALA A 17 -17.25 -1.95 20.57
CA ALA A 17 -18.23 -2.20 19.50
C ALA A 17 -18.27 -1.06 18.47
N LEU A 18 -18.17 0.20 18.92
CA LEU A 18 -18.09 1.37 18.03
C LEU A 18 -16.81 1.34 17.18
N LEU A 19 -15.65 1.09 17.79
CA LEU A 19 -14.36 1.00 17.09
C LEU A 19 -14.33 -0.17 16.10
N GLU A 20 -14.94 -1.30 16.43
CA GLU A 20 -15.09 -2.44 15.52
C GLU A 20 -16.04 -2.10 14.36
N GLY A 21 -17.12 -1.37 14.63
CA GLY A 21 -18.03 -0.83 13.61
C GLY A 21 -17.32 0.11 12.65
N ASP A 22 -16.55 1.08 13.17
CA ASP A 22 -15.76 2.02 12.39
C ASP A 22 -14.70 1.27 11.57
N ARG A 23 -13.94 0.36 12.18
CA ARG A 23 -12.94 -0.47 11.48
C ARG A 23 -13.56 -1.24 10.32
N LYS A 24 -14.75 -1.80 10.52
CA LYS A 24 -15.50 -2.50 9.47
C LYS A 24 -15.95 -1.55 8.37
N ALA A 25 -16.50 -0.39 8.70
CA ALA A 25 -16.92 0.63 7.72
C ALA A 25 -15.73 1.16 6.89
N TYR A 26 -14.58 1.41 7.51
CA TYR A 26 -13.35 1.78 6.82
C TYR A 26 -12.87 0.69 5.87
N TYR A 27 -12.88 -0.58 6.33
CA TYR A 27 -12.50 -1.71 5.49
C TYR A 27 -13.43 -1.87 4.28
N GLU A 28 -14.76 -1.79 4.49
CA GLU A 28 -15.75 -1.87 3.42
C GLU A 28 -15.62 -0.72 2.41
N THR A 29 -15.39 0.50 2.90
CA THR A 29 -15.16 1.68 2.06
C THR A 29 -13.88 1.53 1.24
N SER A 30 -12.79 1.06 1.85
CA SER A 30 -11.52 0.79 1.16
C SER A 30 -11.67 -0.31 0.10
N GLN A 31 -12.37 -1.40 0.42
CA GLN A 31 -12.64 -2.48 -0.54
C GLN A 31 -13.50 -2.02 -1.71
N HIS A 32 -14.52 -1.21 -1.45
CA HIS A 32 -15.33 -0.60 -2.51
C HIS A 32 -14.50 0.32 -3.40
N ALA A 33 -13.62 1.15 -2.82
CA ALA A 33 -12.72 2.01 -3.57
C ALA A 33 -11.71 1.20 -4.41
N MET A 34 -11.13 0.13 -3.86
CA MET A 34 -10.24 -0.77 -4.60
C MET A 34 -10.94 -1.44 -5.77
N LYS A 35 -12.17 -1.94 -5.56
CA LYS A 35 -12.97 -2.54 -6.62
C LYS A 35 -13.33 -1.54 -7.71
N HIS A 36 -13.77 -0.33 -7.34
CA HIS A 36 -14.05 0.74 -8.29
C HIS A 36 -12.81 1.14 -9.10
N ASN A 37 -11.65 1.24 -8.45
CA ASN A 37 -10.39 1.52 -9.13
C ASN A 37 -9.99 0.39 -10.08
N GLN A 38 -10.18 -0.87 -9.69
CA GLN A 38 -9.94 -2.03 -10.55
C GLN A 38 -10.86 -2.06 -11.77
N ASP A 39 -12.14 -1.73 -11.59
CA ASP A 39 -13.12 -1.62 -12.68
C ASP A 39 -12.75 -0.47 -13.62
N THR A 40 -12.32 0.67 -13.07
CA THR A 40 -11.87 1.83 -13.84
C THR A 40 -10.64 1.50 -14.68
N VAL A 41 -9.63 0.85 -14.09
CA VAL A 41 -8.44 0.37 -14.83
C VAL A 41 -8.84 -0.60 -15.94
N THR A 42 -9.79 -1.49 -15.67
CA THR A 42 -10.27 -2.46 -16.68
C THR A 42 -11.00 -1.76 -17.84
N LYS A 43 -11.82 -0.74 -17.56
CA LYS A 43 -12.46 0.09 -18.58
C LYS A 43 -11.41 0.84 -19.42
N LEU A 44 -10.48 1.53 -18.79
CA LEU A 44 -9.39 2.25 -19.47
C LEU A 44 -8.55 1.31 -20.35
N ARG A 45 -8.26 0.08 -19.91
CA ARG A 45 -7.55 -0.92 -20.72
C ARG A 45 -8.36 -1.38 -21.93
N LYS A 46 -9.68 -1.52 -21.81
CA LYS A 46 -10.56 -1.83 -22.95
C LYS A 46 -10.59 -0.68 -23.95
N GLU A 47 -10.71 0.55 -23.47
CA GLU A 47 -10.68 1.77 -24.30
C GLU A 47 -9.35 1.91 -25.03
N ASP A 48 -8.20 1.72 -24.36
CA ASP A 48 -6.88 1.76 -25.01
C ASP A 48 -6.75 0.67 -26.09
N LYS A 49 -7.26 -0.54 -25.82
CA LYS A 49 -7.31 -1.62 -26.81
C LYS A 49 -8.18 -1.26 -28.02
N GLU A 50 -9.34 -0.65 -27.80
CA GLU A 50 -10.23 -0.20 -28.88
C GLU A 50 -9.61 0.93 -29.69
N LEU A 51 -8.99 1.92 -29.04
CA LEU A 51 -8.31 3.03 -29.72
C LEU A 51 -7.13 2.53 -30.57
N ARG A 52 -6.32 1.59 -30.05
CA ARG A 52 -5.26 0.94 -30.82
C ARG A 52 -5.81 0.18 -32.03
N LYS A 53 -6.94 -0.52 -31.87
CA LYS A 53 -7.59 -1.23 -32.98
C LYS A 53 -8.10 -0.23 -34.03
N LYS A 54 -8.81 0.83 -33.62
CA LYS A 54 -9.29 1.89 -34.52
C LYS A 54 -8.14 2.56 -35.27
N LEU A 55 -7.03 2.84 -34.60
CA LEU A 55 -5.83 3.39 -35.24
C LEU A 55 -5.23 2.42 -36.25
N SER A 56 -5.12 1.14 -35.90
CA SER A 56 -4.64 0.10 -36.82
C SER A 56 -5.55 -0.04 -38.05
N ASP A 57 -6.87 -0.04 -37.85
CA ASP A 57 -7.85 -0.14 -38.92
C ASP A 57 -7.78 1.08 -39.86
N SER A 58 -7.64 2.29 -39.31
CA SER A 58 -7.47 3.53 -40.09
C SER A 58 -6.17 3.53 -40.90
N LEU A 59 -5.05 3.10 -40.29
CA LEU A 59 -3.77 3.01 -41.00
C LEU A 59 -3.79 1.94 -42.11
N SER A 60 -4.49 0.83 -41.88
CA SER A 60 -4.69 -0.22 -42.89
C SER A 60 -5.54 0.28 -44.08
N GLN A 61 -6.62 1.03 -43.80
CA GLN A 61 -7.44 1.67 -44.84
C GLN A 61 -6.62 2.67 -45.66
N ASP A 62 -5.85 3.54 -45.00
CA ASP A 62 -4.95 4.48 -45.67
C ASP A 62 -3.93 3.77 -46.56
N GLN A 63 -3.29 2.71 -46.06
CA GLN A 63 -2.37 1.90 -46.86
C GLN A 63 -3.07 1.24 -48.05
N HIS A 64 -4.30 0.76 -47.89
CA HIS A 64 -5.06 0.21 -49.01
C HIS A 64 -5.32 1.26 -50.09
N VAL A 65 -5.76 2.47 -49.70
CA VAL A 65 -6.02 3.57 -50.64
C VAL A 65 -4.75 3.98 -51.37
N ILE A 66 -3.63 4.13 -50.66
CA ILE A 66 -2.32 4.45 -51.24
C ILE A 66 -1.89 3.35 -52.22
N ASN A 67 -2.01 2.07 -51.85
CA ASN A 67 -1.64 0.96 -52.72
C ASN A 67 -2.48 0.90 -54.00
N LYS A 68 -3.79 1.19 -53.91
CA LYS A 68 -4.70 1.25 -55.06
C LYS A 68 -4.38 2.45 -55.96
N ALA A 69 -4.10 3.63 -55.39
CA ALA A 69 -3.79 4.84 -56.15
C ALA A 69 -2.44 4.78 -56.89
N PHE A 70 -1.46 4.04 -56.36
CA PHE A 70 -0.13 3.91 -56.93
C PHE A 70 0.18 2.49 -57.48
N GLN A 71 -0.85 1.78 -57.95
CA GLN A 71 -0.70 0.41 -58.47
C GLN A 71 0.33 0.33 -59.61
N ASP A 72 0.31 1.29 -60.53
CA ASP A 72 1.22 1.36 -61.70
C ASP A 72 2.55 2.08 -61.40
N LYS A 73 2.77 2.48 -60.14
CA LYS A 73 3.82 3.42 -59.72
C LYS A 73 4.59 2.91 -58.50
N PRO A 74 5.44 1.87 -58.67
CA PRO A 74 6.07 1.15 -57.55
C PRO A 74 7.02 2.01 -56.71
N VAL A 75 7.72 2.97 -57.33
CA VAL A 75 8.65 3.88 -56.63
C VAL A 75 7.90 4.84 -55.72
N GLN A 76 6.81 5.46 -56.21
CA GLN A 76 5.97 6.32 -55.37
C GLN A 76 5.25 5.51 -54.28
N ARG A 77 4.79 4.30 -54.59
CA ARG A 77 4.14 3.42 -53.61
C ARG A 77 5.05 3.09 -52.42
N ALA A 78 6.34 2.83 -52.67
CA ALA A 78 7.31 2.57 -51.61
C ALA A 78 7.54 3.79 -50.70
N GLU A 79 7.50 5.00 -51.25
CA GLU A 79 7.70 6.27 -50.52
C GLU A 79 6.57 6.60 -49.53
N PHE A 80 5.41 5.97 -49.71
CA PHE A 80 4.20 6.18 -48.88
C PHE A 80 3.86 4.99 -47.98
N LYS A 81 4.72 3.96 -47.90
CA LYS A 81 4.44 2.69 -47.18
C LYS A 81 4.13 2.87 -45.68
N ASN A 82 4.57 3.96 -45.06
CA ASN A 82 4.37 4.28 -43.64
C ASN A 82 3.82 5.71 -43.41
N LYS A 83 3.13 6.27 -44.40
CA LYS A 83 2.56 7.63 -44.31
C LYS A 83 1.03 7.54 -44.30
N THR A 84 0.39 8.41 -43.53
CA THR A 84 -1.06 8.56 -43.58
C THR A 84 -1.49 9.18 -44.90
N GLY A 85 -2.77 9.06 -45.25
CA GLY A 85 -3.32 9.65 -46.48
C GLY A 85 -3.02 11.15 -46.61
N ASP A 86 -3.18 11.90 -45.52
CA ASP A 86 -2.92 13.36 -45.50
C ASP A 86 -1.44 13.72 -45.70
N GLN A 87 -0.54 12.95 -45.13
CA GLN A 87 0.89 13.11 -45.34
C GLN A 87 1.27 12.81 -46.79
N ALA A 88 0.65 11.79 -47.40
CA ALA A 88 0.86 11.47 -48.81
C ALA A 88 0.37 12.62 -49.72
N ILE A 89 -0.80 13.20 -49.43
CA ILE A 89 -1.34 14.35 -50.17
C ILE A 89 -0.39 15.55 -50.10
N THR A 90 0.15 15.85 -48.91
CA THR A 90 1.05 17.01 -48.73
C THR A 90 2.35 16.86 -49.52
N VAL A 91 2.98 15.69 -49.47
CA VAL A 91 4.18 15.39 -50.26
C VAL A 91 3.89 15.49 -51.76
N MET A 92 2.74 14.97 -52.21
CA MET A 92 2.34 15.07 -53.61
C MET A 92 2.06 16.51 -54.05
N LYS A 93 1.48 17.35 -53.19
CA LYS A 93 1.29 18.79 -53.45
C LYS A 93 2.64 19.50 -53.67
N HIS A 94 3.66 19.21 -52.85
CA HIS A 94 4.99 19.80 -53.01
C HIS A 94 5.63 19.37 -54.33
N LYS A 95 5.60 18.07 -54.65
CA LYS A 95 6.13 17.54 -55.92
C LYS A 95 5.43 18.12 -57.15
N LEU A 96 4.12 18.36 -57.06
CA LEU A 96 3.35 19.01 -58.10
C LEU A 96 3.78 20.46 -58.29
N CYS A 97 4.05 21.19 -57.20
CA CYS A 97 4.58 22.55 -57.24
C CYS A 97 5.94 22.60 -57.95
N ASP A 98 6.87 21.71 -57.60
CA ASP A 98 8.20 21.67 -58.20
C ASP A 98 8.15 21.28 -59.68
N SER A 99 7.31 20.31 -60.03
CA SER A 99 7.07 19.92 -61.42
C SER A 99 6.49 21.08 -62.24
N LYS A 100 5.56 21.85 -61.66
CA LYS A 100 4.98 23.04 -62.29
C LYS A 100 6.01 24.14 -62.49
N LYS A 101 6.88 24.40 -61.50
CA LYS A 101 8.00 25.34 -61.63
C LYS A 101 8.94 24.94 -62.76
N LYS A 102 9.32 23.65 -62.82
CA LYS A 102 10.19 23.12 -63.89
C LYS A 102 9.55 23.25 -65.27
N LEU A 103 8.26 22.94 -65.40
CA LEU A 103 7.53 23.12 -66.65
C LEU A 103 7.50 24.57 -67.11
N ASN A 104 7.26 25.52 -66.19
CA ASN A 104 7.25 26.95 -66.51
C ASN A 104 8.64 27.45 -66.98
N ALA A 105 9.72 26.99 -66.34
CA ALA A 105 11.08 27.30 -66.77
C ALA A 105 11.38 26.77 -68.18
N LEU A 106 10.99 25.53 -68.47
CA LEU A 106 11.15 24.94 -69.81
C LEU A 106 10.29 25.65 -70.87
N LYS A 107 9.06 26.05 -70.52
CA LYS A 107 8.21 26.87 -71.41
C LYS A 107 8.88 28.19 -71.76
N HIS A 108 9.45 28.88 -70.77
CA HIS A 108 10.19 30.12 -71.01
C HIS A 108 11.41 29.89 -71.92
N GLN A 109 12.18 28.83 -71.67
CA GLN A 109 13.34 28.48 -72.49
C GLN A 109 12.94 28.14 -73.93
N SER A 110 11.82 27.43 -74.12
CA SER A 110 11.28 27.11 -75.44
C SER A 110 10.85 28.38 -76.18
N ALA A 111 10.13 29.28 -75.52
CA ALA A 111 9.70 30.55 -76.10
C ALA A 111 10.89 31.44 -76.52
N GLN A 112 11.97 31.47 -75.73
CA GLN A 112 13.20 32.18 -76.10
C GLN A 112 13.89 31.58 -77.32
N LYS A 113 13.96 30.25 -77.41
CA LYS A 113 14.53 29.56 -78.58
C LYS A 113 13.70 29.80 -79.83
N GLN A 114 12.36 29.80 -79.70
CA GLN A 114 11.45 30.08 -80.81
C GLN A 114 11.66 31.49 -81.36
N LYS A 115 11.75 32.51 -80.50
CA LYS A 115 12.06 33.89 -80.91
C LYS A 115 13.43 33.99 -81.62
N LYS A 116 14.42 33.24 -81.16
CA LYS A 116 15.76 33.24 -81.78
C LYS A 116 15.74 32.61 -83.18
N ILE A 117 14.95 31.56 -83.38
CA ILE A 117 14.74 30.94 -84.70
C ILE A 117 14.07 31.94 -85.64
N GLU A 118 13.03 32.64 -85.17
CA GLU A 118 12.31 33.65 -85.96
C GLU A 118 13.24 34.77 -86.46
N ILE A 119 14.10 35.30 -85.59
CA ILE A 119 15.10 36.32 -85.95
C ILE A 119 16.10 35.80 -87.01
N LEU A 120 16.57 34.56 -86.86
CA LEU A 120 17.49 33.95 -87.81
C LEU A 120 16.83 33.70 -89.17
N GLN A 121 15.55 33.33 -89.17
CA GLN A 121 14.75 33.16 -90.38
C GLN A 121 14.65 34.47 -91.17
N THR A 122 14.30 35.57 -90.49
CA THR A 122 14.21 36.90 -91.13
C THR A 122 15.56 37.34 -91.72
N ARG A 123 16.67 37.05 -91.04
CA ARG A 123 18.01 37.39 -91.52
C ARG A 123 18.41 36.58 -92.76
N TYR A 124 18.02 35.31 -92.82
CA TYR A 124 18.27 34.45 -93.97
C TYR A 124 17.49 34.90 -95.21
N ASP A 125 16.22 35.25 -95.03
CA ASP A 125 15.37 35.75 -96.13
C ASP A 125 15.89 37.08 -96.71
N GLN A 126 16.50 37.92 -95.87
CA GLN A 126 17.16 39.14 -96.31
C GLN A 126 18.40 38.85 -97.17
N MET A 127 19.26 37.91 -96.74
CA MET A 127 20.43 37.50 -97.52
C MET A 127 20.08 36.85 -98.85
N GLN A 128 18.97 36.10 -98.93
CA GLN A 128 18.51 35.54 -100.20
C GLN A 128 18.06 36.62 -101.19
N LYS A 129 17.45 37.71 -100.71
CA LYS A 129 17.09 38.86 -101.57
C LYS A 129 18.34 39.57 -102.09
N ASP A 130 19.30 39.84 -101.21
CA ASP A 130 20.56 40.50 -101.57
C ASP A 130 21.38 39.66 -102.58
N SER A 131 21.32 38.32 -102.47
CA SER A 131 21.96 37.41 -103.42
C SER A 131 21.22 37.33 -104.77
N ALA A 132 19.90 37.53 -104.81
CA ALA A 132 19.13 37.54 -106.05
C ALA A 132 19.40 38.81 -106.87
N ASP A 133 19.64 39.94 -106.20
CA ASP A 133 19.98 41.22 -106.85
C ASP A 133 21.36 41.18 -107.53
N ALA A 134 22.31 40.39 -106.99
CA ALA A 134 23.68 40.26 -107.51
C ALA A 134 23.83 39.39 -108.77
N VAL A 135 22.81 38.59 -109.14
CA VAL A 135 22.87 37.64 -110.29
C VAL A 135 22.33 38.27 -111.60
N SER A 136 21.97 39.56 -111.57
CA SER A 136 21.36 40.28 -112.71
C SER A 136 22.35 40.93 -113.69
N THR A 137 23.65 40.78 -113.50
CA THR A 137 24.70 41.34 -114.38
C THR A 137 25.70 40.28 -114.82
N ASP A 138 25.53 39.75 -116.03
CA ASP A 138 26.52 39.81 -117.14
C ASP A 138 26.23 38.70 -118.19
N LYS A 139 26.34 39.04 -119.48
CA LYS A 139 25.77 38.30 -120.63
C LYS A 139 26.80 38.18 -121.77
N GLY A 140 27.19 36.95 -122.11
CA GLY A 140 27.65 36.45 -123.43
C GLY A 140 28.97 37.00 -124.00
N GLU A 141 29.62 36.43 -125.02
CA GLU A 141 29.53 35.17 -125.77
C GLU A 141 30.73 35.13 -126.75
N SER A 142 31.36 33.96 -126.90
CA SER A 142 31.97 33.35 -128.10
C SER A 142 33.23 33.84 -128.84
N VAL A 143 34.30 33.02 -128.74
CA VAL A 143 35.26 32.67 -129.82
C VAL A 143 35.54 31.15 -129.78
N ASP A 144 34.46 30.36 -129.72
CA ASP A 144 34.41 29.06 -129.02
C ASP A 144 34.83 27.80 -129.82
N ALA A 145 35.88 27.80 -130.64
CA ALA A 145 36.28 26.52 -131.27
C ALA A 145 37.76 26.32 -131.57
N GLN A 146 38.50 27.37 -131.90
CA GLN A 146 39.96 27.30 -132.10
C GLN A 146 40.73 27.75 -130.86
N GLU A 147 40.19 28.72 -130.11
CA GLU A 147 40.57 28.92 -128.72
C GLU A 147 40.30 27.65 -127.93
N LEU A 148 39.20 26.92 -128.15
CA LEU A 148 38.84 25.72 -127.39
C LEU A 148 39.89 24.58 -127.42
N LYS A 149 40.82 24.54 -128.39
CA LYS A 149 41.97 23.58 -128.40
C LYS A 149 43.21 24.13 -127.69
N ALA A 150 43.59 25.37 -127.93
CA ALA A 150 44.65 26.03 -127.17
C ALA A 150 44.26 26.14 -125.69
N MET A 151 43.01 26.50 -125.43
CA MET A 151 42.31 26.50 -124.15
C MET A 151 42.09 25.09 -123.61
N HIS A 152 41.98 24.04 -124.43
CA HIS A 152 42.01 22.66 -123.92
C HIS A 152 43.40 22.30 -123.42
N ASP A 153 44.47 22.58 -124.16
CA ASP A 153 45.83 22.27 -123.75
C ASP A 153 46.27 23.15 -122.57
N ASP A 154 45.90 24.43 -122.58
CA ASP A 154 46.06 25.36 -121.47
C ASP A 154 45.14 24.97 -120.29
N ALA A 155 43.96 24.40 -120.53
CA ALA A 155 43.12 23.80 -119.49
C ALA A 155 43.68 22.48 -118.96
N GLN A 156 44.39 21.68 -119.76
CA GLN A 156 45.08 20.49 -119.27
C GLN A 156 46.30 20.88 -118.45
N ILE A 157 47.08 21.89 -118.87
CA ILE A 157 48.19 22.46 -118.08
C ILE A 157 47.65 23.10 -116.80
N SER A 158 46.56 23.85 -116.88
CA SER A 158 45.88 24.43 -115.72
C SER A 158 45.30 23.35 -114.81
N LYS A 159 44.78 22.24 -115.36
CA LYS A 159 44.30 21.08 -114.59
C LYS A 159 45.43 20.34 -113.91
N THR A 160 46.56 20.09 -114.57
CA THR A 160 47.72 19.44 -113.94
C THR A 160 48.33 20.35 -112.88
N ALA A 161 48.45 21.66 -113.14
CA ALA A 161 48.85 22.65 -112.14
C ALA A 161 47.88 22.70 -110.95
N ALA A 162 46.56 22.69 -111.20
CA ALA A 162 45.55 22.65 -110.16
C ALA A 162 45.57 21.33 -109.37
N GLN A 163 45.86 20.20 -110.01
CA GLN A 163 46.05 18.91 -109.34
C GLN A 163 47.32 18.88 -108.48
N GLU A 164 48.41 19.49 -108.93
CA GLU A 164 49.63 19.65 -108.12
C GLU A 164 49.40 20.58 -106.93
N GLU A 165 48.73 21.73 -107.13
CA GLU A 165 48.36 22.65 -106.06
C GLU A 165 47.38 22.01 -105.07
N LEU A 166 46.41 21.23 -105.55
CA LEU A 166 45.51 20.44 -104.71
C LEU A 166 46.30 19.41 -103.89
N SER A 167 47.24 18.70 -104.51
CA SER A 167 48.08 17.72 -103.81
C SER A 167 48.96 18.37 -102.73
N LYS A 168 49.47 19.59 -102.97
CA LYS A 168 50.17 20.38 -101.94
C LYS A 168 49.23 20.77 -100.80
N HIS A 169 48.03 21.27 -101.11
CA HIS A 169 47.03 21.64 -100.11
C HIS A 169 46.58 20.42 -99.27
N GLU A 170 46.36 19.27 -99.88
CA GLU A 170 46.01 18.02 -99.18
C GLU A 170 47.09 17.62 -98.17
N LYS A 171 48.38 17.73 -98.55
CA LYS A 171 49.50 17.47 -97.63
C LYS A 171 49.54 18.46 -96.47
N ILE A 172 49.31 19.75 -96.73
CA ILE A 172 49.22 20.79 -95.70
C ILE A 172 48.08 20.48 -94.74
N VAL A 173 46.86 20.27 -95.25
CA VAL A 173 45.67 19.94 -94.45
C VAL A 173 45.88 18.67 -93.62
N TYR A 174 46.52 17.65 -94.19
CA TYR A 174 46.86 16.43 -93.46
C TYR A 174 47.83 16.71 -92.30
N SER A 175 48.87 17.50 -92.54
CA SER A 175 49.85 17.87 -91.50
C SER A 175 49.21 18.73 -90.39
N GLU A 176 48.38 19.71 -90.74
CA GLU A 176 47.65 20.54 -89.78
C GLU A 176 46.65 19.73 -88.97
N ARG A 177 45.92 18.80 -89.60
CA ARG A 177 44.98 17.92 -88.90
C ARG A 177 45.70 17.06 -87.87
N LYS A 178 46.85 16.49 -88.22
CA LYS A 178 47.68 15.71 -87.30
C LYS A 178 48.18 16.57 -86.14
N GLN A 179 48.57 17.82 -86.39
CA GLN A 179 49.02 18.74 -85.36
C GLN A 179 47.88 19.14 -84.41
N ARG A 180 46.70 19.45 -84.94
CA ARG A 180 45.48 19.72 -84.14
C ARG A 180 45.07 18.49 -83.31
N GLU A 181 45.21 17.29 -83.84
CA GLU A 181 44.91 16.06 -83.10
C GLU A 181 45.84 15.87 -81.89
N ILE A 182 47.13 16.14 -82.05
CA ILE A 182 48.11 16.11 -80.95
C ILE A 182 47.78 17.17 -79.89
N GLU A 183 47.45 18.39 -80.31
CA GLU A 183 47.07 19.47 -79.40
C GLU A 183 45.78 19.14 -78.63
N LEU A 184 44.77 18.59 -79.33
CA LEU A 184 43.53 18.13 -78.70
C LEU A 184 43.77 17.03 -77.68
N GLN A 185 44.65 16.06 -77.99
CA GLN A 185 45.03 15.01 -77.04
C GLN A 185 45.72 15.60 -75.80
N LYS A 186 46.63 16.56 -75.99
CA LYS A 186 47.30 17.26 -74.88
C LYS A 186 46.31 18.01 -73.99
N MET A 187 45.39 18.78 -74.58
CA MET A 187 44.36 19.51 -73.86
C MET A 187 43.39 18.59 -73.11
N LYS A 188 43.03 17.43 -73.71
CA LYS A 188 42.21 16.42 -73.04
C LYS A 188 42.91 15.84 -71.81
N LYS A 189 44.20 15.51 -71.94
CA LYS A 189 45.00 14.98 -70.82
C LYS A 189 45.08 16.00 -69.67
N GLU A 190 45.36 17.27 -69.99
CA GLU A 190 45.40 18.33 -68.99
C GLU A 190 44.05 18.55 -68.30
N ALA A 191 42.94 18.49 -69.05
CA ALA A 191 41.60 18.59 -68.49
C ALA A 191 41.27 17.42 -67.55
N GLU A 192 41.67 16.20 -67.90
CA GLU A 192 41.50 15.01 -67.07
C GLU A 192 42.34 15.08 -65.78
N GLU A 193 43.59 15.52 -65.88
CA GLU A 193 44.44 15.77 -64.71
C GLU A 193 43.82 16.81 -63.77
N LYS A 194 43.31 17.93 -64.30
CA LYS A 194 42.62 18.95 -63.50
C LYS A 194 41.35 18.41 -62.84
N LYS A 195 40.59 17.55 -63.54
CA LYS A 195 39.41 16.88 -62.98
C LYS A 195 39.79 15.98 -61.80
N ILE A 196 40.83 15.16 -61.95
CA ILE A 196 41.33 14.29 -60.87
C ILE A 196 41.80 15.11 -59.66
N GLN A 197 42.50 16.23 -59.90
CA GLN A 197 42.92 17.13 -58.82
C GLN A 197 41.72 17.76 -58.11
N HIS A 198 40.70 18.21 -58.85
CA HIS A 198 39.47 18.75 -58.27
C HIS A 198 38.76 17.73 -57.39
N GLU A 199 38.55 16.50 -57.88
CA GLU A 199 37.95 15.40 -57.10
C GLU A 199 38.78 15.04 -55.85
N ARG A 200 40.11 15.19 -55.90
CA ARG A 200 40.98 15.00 -54.72
C ARG A 200 40.82 16.12 -53.70
N ILE A 201 40.70 17.36 -54.16
CA ILE A 201 40.48 18.54 -53.29
C ILE A 201 39.09 18.44 -52.65
N GLU A 202 38.05 18.11 -53.41
CA GLU A 202 36.69 17.93 -52.86
C GLU A 202 36.65 16.84 -51.78
N ARG A 203 37.29 15.69 -52.01
CA ARG A 203 37.40 14.65 -50.99
C ARG A 203 38.10 15.14 -49.72
N ARG A 204 39.16 15.95 -49.84
CA ARG A 204 39.84 16.54 -48.68
C ARG A 204 38.94 17.51 -47.93
N ILE A 205 38.23 18.38 -48.65
CA ILE A 205 37.28 19.35 -48.06
C ILE A 205 36.16 18.61 -47.33
N GLU A 206 35.61 17.54 -47.92
CA GLU A 206 34.58 16.73 -47.27
C GLU A 206 35.09 16.11 -45.95
N VAL A 207 36.30 15.56 -45.95
CA VAL A 207 36.93 15.00 -44.75
C VAL A 207 37.10 16.08 -43.68
N VAL A 208 37.64 17.25 -44.04
CA VAL A 208 37.80 18.38 -43.11
C VAL A 208 36.45 18.82 -42.54
N ARG A 209 35.43 18.97 -43.38
CA ARG A 209 34.08 19.36 -42.94
C ARG A 209 33.45 18.34 -42.00
N ARG A 210 33.70 17.04 -42.19
CA ARG A 210 33.26 15.98 -41.25
C ARG A 210 33.98 16.12 -39.90
N PHE A 211 35.29 16.35 -39.90
CA PHE A 211 36.07 16.57 -38.68
C PHE A 211 35.63 17.83 -37.92
N GLU A 212 35.38 18.94 -38.62
CA GLU A 212 34.89 20.19 -38.02
C GLU A 212 33.53 20.00 -37.34
N ASN A 213 32.58 19.33 -38.02
CA ASN A 213 31.26 19.04 -37.46
C ASN A 213 31.29 17.96 -36.36
N GLN A 214 32.31 17.10 -36.33
CA GLN A 214 32.48 16.10 -35.28
C GLN A 214 32.85 16.76 -33.95
N GLY A 215 33.59 17.87 -33.97
CA GLY A 215 33.96 18.62 -32.77
C GLY A 215 32.74 19.08 -31.95
N ASP A 216 31.71 19.62 -32.60
CA ASP A 216 30.49 20.06 -31.93
C ASP A 216 29.68 18.89 -31.37
N THR A 217 29.65 17.76 -32.09
CA THR A 217 29.00 16.53 -31.63
C THR A 217 29.72 15.97 -30.39
N THR A 218 31.05 15.97 -30.38
CA THR A 218 31.86 15.54 -29.22
C THR A 218 31.63 16.45 -28.02
N LYS A 219 31.62 17.78 -28.20
CA LYS A 219 31.32 18.74 -27.12
C LYS A 219 29.92 18.52 -26.55
N HIS A 220 28.93 18.26 -27.40
CA HIS A 220 27.57 17.98 -26.94
C HIS A 220 27.50 16.72 -26.10
N LEU A 221 28.15 15.63 -26.54
CA LEU A 221 28.23 14.38 -25.77
C LEU A 221 28.97 14.56 -24.43
N GLU A 222 30.05 15.36 -24.40
CA GLU A 222 30.78 15.67 -23.18
C GLU A 222 29.91 16.48 -22.19
N ASN A 223 29.14 17.46 -22.69
CA ASN A 223 28.20 18.20 -21.86
C ASN A 223 27.09 17.30 -21.31
N LEU A 224 26.53 16.42 -22.15
CA LEU A 224 25.51 15.46 -21.71
C LEU A 224 26.07 14.48 -20.67
N GLN A 225 27.32 14.04 -20.83
CA GLN A 225 28.00 13.23 -19.83
C GLN A 225 28.15 13.99 -18.50
N LYS A 226 28.62 15.24 -18.53
CA LYS A 226 28.76 16.08 -17.32
C LYS A 226 27.41 16.32 -16.64
N ASP A 227 26.34 16.53 -17.40
CA ASP A 227 25.01 16.74 -16.84
C ASP A 227 24.43 15.46 -16.24
N ASN A 228 24.67 14.31 -16.86
CA ASN A 228 24.32 13.01 -16.29
C ASN A 228 25.13 12.71 -15.02
N GLU A 229 26.43 13.03 -14.98
CA GLU A 229 27.26 12.90 -13.77
C GLU A 229 26.76 13.81 -12.64
N LYS A 230 26.37 15.05 -12.94
CA LYS A 230 25.70 15.95 -11.97
C LYS A 230 24.35 15.38 -11.50
N GLY A 231 23.58 14.76 -12.39
CA GLY A 231 22.34 14.08 -12.03
C GLY A 231 22.57 12.92 -11.07
N ILE A 232 23.58 12.09 -11.35
CA ILE A 232 23.96 10.95 -10.50
C ILE A 232 24.42 11.42 -9.12
N THR A 233 25.22 12.48 -9.04
CA THR A 233 25.70 13.02 -7.75
C THR A 233 24.54 13.57 -6.91
N ARG A 234 23.63 14.35 -7.51
CA ARG A 234 22.41 14.82 -6.81
C ARG A 234 21.54 13.67 -6.32
N LEU A 235 21.28 12.66 -7.16
CA LEU A 235 20.49 11.50 -6.75
C LEU A 235 21.15 10.69 -5.63
N LYS A 236 22.50 10.64 -5.60
CA LYS A 236 23.23 10.02 -4.49
C LYS A 236 23.07 10.82 -3.19
N GLU A 237 23.21 12.14 -3.25
CA GLU A 237 23.01 13.03 -2.10
C GLU A 237 21.57 12.95 -1.57
N ASP A 238 20.58 12.98 -2.47
CA ASP A 238 19.17 12.87 -2.09
C ASP A 238 18.87 11.50 -1.45
N LYS A 239 19.44 10.42 -2.00
CA LYS A 239 19.33 9.08 -1.39
C LYS A 239 19.94 9.05 0.01
N GLU A 240 21.11 9.66 0.20
CA GLU A 240 21.80 9.70 1.50
C GLU A 240 20.98 10.50 2.53
N LYS A 241 20.45 11.66 2.15
CA LYS A 241 19.55 12.44 3.01
C LYS A 241 18.31 11.64 3.41
N LEU A 242 17.64 11.01 2.45
CA LEU A 242 16.44 10.21 2.71
C LEU A 242 16.75 9.03 3.63
N GLN A 243 17.95 8.45 3.52
CA GLN A 243 18.39 7.38 4.39
C GLN A 243 18.70 7.88 5.82
N GLN A 244 19.29 9.06 5.97
CA GLN A 244 19.47 9.71 7.28
C GLN A 244 18.13 10.04 7.94
N GLU A 245 17.17 10.62 7.20
CA GLU A 245 15.81 10.89 7.71
C GLU A 245 15.10 9.60 8.14
N PHE A 246 15.28 8.51 7.39
CA PHE A 246 14.73 7.21 7.77
C PHE A 246 15.36 6.66 9.05
N GLU A 247 16.68 6.75 9.19
CA GLU A 247 17.39 6.34 10.41
C GLU A 247 16.94 7.19 11.59
N GLU A 248 16.84 8.51 11.45
CA GLU A 248 16.35 9.41 12.48
C GLU A 248 14.91 9.07 12.90
N MET A 249 14.01 8.83 11.94
CA MET A 249 12.64 8.38 12.25
C MET A 249 12.61 7.03 12.96
N LYS A 250 13.45 6.08 12.54
CA LYS A 250 13.52 4.75 13.17
C LYS A 250 13.98 4.86 14.62
N TYR A 251 15.09 5.55 14.87
CA TYR A 251 15.67 5.63 16.21
C TYR A 251 14.91 6.59 17.13
N SER A 252 14.35 7.70 16.62
CA SER A 252 13.51 8.59 17.41
C SER A 252 12.11 8.02 17.68
N GLY A 253 11.58 7.21 16.75
CA GLY A 253 10.35 6.44 16.93
C GLY A 253 10.50 5.39 18.03
N ASP A 254 11.59 4.61 17.99
CA ASP A 254 11.89 3.59 19.00
C ASP A 254 12.10 4.20 20.40
N ALA A 255 12.77 5.36 20.50
CA ALA A 255 12.96 6.05 21.77
C ALA A 255 11.63 6.52 22.40
N LYS A 256 10.71 7.05 21.58
CA LYS A 256 9.38 7.46 22.05
C LYS A 256 8.52 6.28 22.47
N LEU A 257 8.54 5.18 21.70
CA LEU A 257 7.82 3.95 22.04
C LEU A 257 8.34 3.35 23.34
N SER A 258 9.65 3.21 23.50
CA SER A 258 10.26 2.69 24.73
C SER A 258 9.95 3.57 25.95
N SER A 259 9.93 4.90 25.79
CA SER A 259 9.53 5.81 26.88
C SER A 259 8.05 5.67 27.26
N GLY A 260 7.17 5.44 26.27
CA GLY A 260 5.75 5.21 26.48
C GLY A 260 5.47 3.86 27.15
N GLU A 261 6.17 2.80 26.73
CA GLU A 261 6.09 1.48 27.35
C GLU A 261 6.50 1.52 28.82
N ARG A 262 7.61 2.21 29.15
CA ARG A 262 8.06 2.37 30.53
C ARG A 262 7.06 3.13 31.39
N MET A 263 6.46 4.20 30.85
CA MET A 263 5.43 4.96 31.56
C MET A 263 4.16 4.14 31.81
N LEU A 264 3.78 3.28 30.85
CA LEU A 264 2.65 2.36 31.03
C LEU A 264 2.95 1.31 32.11
N GLU A 265 4.16 0.77 32.15
CA GLU A 265 4.59 -0.18 33.18
C GLU A 265 4.55 0.48 34.58
N ASP A 266 5.04 1.72 34.71
CA ASP A 266 4.97 2.47 35.96
C ASP A 266 3.52 2.70 36.41
N PHE A 267 2.62 3.10 35.49
CA PHE A 267 1.20 3.28 35.81
C PHE A 267 0.49 1.98 36.16
N GLN A 268 0.79 0.88 35.47
CA GLN A 268 0.29 -0.45 35.82
C GLN A 268 0.76 -0.88 37.22
N GLY A 269 2.04 -0.61 37.55
CA GLY A 269 2.58 -0.87 38.87
C GLY A 269 1.91 -0.03 39.98
N HIS A 270 1.60 1.24 39.70
CA HIS A 270 0.83 2.07 40.62
C HIS A 270 -0.61 1.56 40.81
N LEU A 271 -1.27 1.16 39.72
CA LEU A 271 -2.62 0.61 39.78
C LEU A 271 -2.65 -0.68 40.61
N GLN A 272 -1.72 -1.60 40.38
CA GLN A 272 -1.63 -2.85 41.12
C GLN A 272 -1.44 -2.59 42.63
N LYS A 273 -0.56 -1.67 43.00
CA LYS A 273 -0.37 -1.30 44.42
C LYS A 273 -1.63 -0.74 45.06
N GLU A 274 -2.40 0.07 44.34
CA GLU A 274 -3.67 0.59 44.86
C GLU A 274 -4.76 -0.48 44.91
N GLU A 275 -4.76 -1.45 43.99
CA GLU A 275 -5.64 -2.62 44.05
C GLU A 275 -5.32 -3.53 45.24
N ASP A 276 -4.04 -3.79 45.50
CA ASP A 276 -3.58 -4.56 46.66
C ASP A 276 -3.99 -3.86 47.96
N ARG A 277 -3.74 -2.54 48.07
CA ARG A 277 -4.15 -1.74 49.25
C ARG A 277 -5.66 -1.74 49.45
N ARG A 278 -6.44 -1.70 48.36
CA ARG A 278 -7.90 -1.81 48.44
C ARG A 278 -8.33 -3.19 48.95
N GLY A 279 -7.69 -4.25 48.47
CA GLY A 279 -7.92 -5.62 48.94
C GLY A 279 -7.66 -5.78 50.43
N ASP A 280 -6.53 -5.26 50.92
CA ASP A 280 -6.18 -5.30 52.35
C ASP A 280 -7.23 -4.58 53.22
N ALA A 281 -7.69 -3.40 52.78
CA ALA A 281 -8.73 -2.64 53.48
C ALA A 281 -10.10 -3.34 53.45
N GLU A 282 -10.42 -4.04 52.37
CA GLU A 282 -11.65 -4.83 52.24
C GLU A 282 -11.64 -6.04 53.19
N GLU A 283 -10.50 -6.74 53.29
CA GLU A 283 -10.33 -7.82 54.27
C GLU A 283 -10.46 -7.30 55.71
N GLU A 284 -9.83 -6.17 56.04
CA GLU A 284 -9.93 -5.56 57.36
C GLU A 284 -11.37 -5.17 57.70
N LEU A 285 -12.09 -4.57 56.74
CA LEU A 285 -13.50 -4.25 56.89
C LEU A 285 -14.35 -5.50 57.12
N GLN A 286 -14.12 -6.58 56.37
CA GLN A 286 -14.86 -7.83 56.51
C GLN A 286 -14.62 -8.49 57.87
N ARG A 287 -13.38 -8.47 58.37
CA ARG A 287 -13.03 -8.95 59.72
C ARG A 287 -13.75 -8.13 60.78
N ASN A 288 -13.69 -6.81 60.70
CA ASN A 288 -14.35 -5.91 61.65
C ASN A 288 -15.88 -6.06 61.62
N SER A 289 -16.48 -6.22 60.45
CA SER A 289 -17.91 -6.47 60.30
C SER A 289 -18.33 -7.80 60.95
N THR A 290 -17.55 -8.87 60.77
CA THR A 290 -17.83 -10.18 61.39
C THR A 290 -17.75 -10.12 62.92
N ILE A 291 -16.78 -9.39 63.46
CA ILE A 291 -16.67 -9.12 64.91
C ILE A 291 -17.89 -8.34 65.38
N MET A 292 -18.29 -7.28 64.67
CA MET A 292 -19.43 -6.44 65.03
C MET A 292 -20.74 -7.24 65.08
N VAL A 293 -20.98 -8.12 64.10
CA VAL A 293 -22.16 -9.01 64.10
C VAL A 293 -22.17 -9.92 65.33
N SER A 294 -21.00 -10.44 65.72
CA SER A 294 -20.85 -11.31 66.88
C SER A 294 -21.08 -10.54 68.20
N VAL A 295 -20.58 -9.30 68.30
CA VAL A 295 -20.82 -8.41 69.45
C VAL A 295 -22.29 -8.05 69.56
N LYS A 296 -22.94 -7.67 68.45
CA LYS A 296 -24.37 -7.38 68.41
C LYS A 296 -25.21 -8.56 68.92
N ALA A 297 -24.95 -9.76 68.42
CA ALA A 297 -25.63 -10.97 68.89
C ALA A 297 -25.38 -11.23 70.40
N GLY A 298 -24.15 -11.04 70.87
CA GLY A 298 -23.82 -11.19 72.30
C GLY A 298 -24.56 -10.20 73.21
N VAL A 299 -24.67 -8.95 72.79
CA VAL A 299 -25.40 -7.90 73.51
C VAL A 299 -26.91 -8.16 73.48
N GLU A 300 -27.46 -8.60 72.35
CA GLU A 300 -28.87 -9.00 72.25
C GLU A 300 -29.18 -10.16 73.23
N HIS A 301 -28.35 -11.21 73.24
CA HIS A 301 -28.51 -12.33 74.18
C HIS A 301 -28.40 -11.91 75.66
N LEU A 302 -27.50 -10.98 75.97
CA LEU A 302 -27.37 -10.45 77.34
C LEU A 302 -28.63 -9.66 77.73
N THR A 303 -29.13 -8.83 76.81
CA THR A 303 -30.37 -8.05 77.00
C THR A 303 -31.56 -8.97 77.26
N ASP A 304 -31.69 -10.06 76.52
CA ASP A 304 -32.74 -11.07 76.69
C ASP A 304 -32.67 -11.73 78.08
N LYS A 305 -31.47 -12.12 78.54
CA LYS A 305 -31.28 -12.73 79.88
C LYS A 305 -31.65 -11.76 81.01
N LEU A 306 -31.35 -10.48 80.84
CA LEU A 306 -31.63 -9.43 81.82
C LEU A 306 -33.05 -8.86 81.67
N TYR A 307 -33.89 -9.38 80.77
CA TYR A 307 -35.24 -8.87 80.53
C TYR A 307 -36.12 -8.89 81.78
N LEU A 308 -35.99 -9.93 82.61
CA LEU A 308 -36.81 -10.13 83.81
C LEU A 308 -36.43 -9.21 84.99
N LEU A 309 -35.26 -8.58 84.94
CA LEU A 309 -34.83 -7.61 85.94
C LEU A 309 -35.53 -6.27 85.68
N LYS A 310 -36.39 -5.86 86.61
CA LYS A 310 -37.05 -4.55 86.55
C LYS A 310 -35.99 -3.46 86.73
N ALA A 311 -35.77 -2.67 85.69
CA ALA A 311 -34.93 -1.48 85.74
C ALA A 311 -35.39 -0.53 86.86
N THR A 312 -34.43 0.19 87.47
CA THR A 312 -34.73 1.25 88.44
C THR A 312 -35.62 2.32 87.78
N LYS A 313 -36.63 2.81 88.51
CA LYS A 313 -37.63 3.80 88.02
C LYS A 313 -37.05 5.22 87.90
N GLY A 314 -35.83 5.37 87.37
CA GLY A 314 -35.09 6.62 87.39
C GLY A 314 -34.41 7.00 86.09
N HIS A 315 -34.70 6.35 84.96
CA HIS A 315 -34.01 6.68 83.70
C HIS A 315 -34.78 7.67 82.83
N VAL A 316 -34.04 8.67 82.33
CA VAL A 316 -34.47 9.69 81.38
C VAL A 316 -34.79 8.99 80.05
N PRO A 317 -35.85 9.38 79.31
CA PRO A 317 -36.14 8.75 78.03
C PRO A 317 -35.01 9.03 77.04
N THR A 318 -34.08 8.08 76.84
CA THR A 318 -33.16 8.11 75.71
C THR A 318 -34.00 7.98 74.43
N ALA A 319 -33.62 8.71 73.39
CA ALA A 319 -34.31 8.73 72.11
C ALA A 319 -34.53 7.30 71.60
N LYS A 320 -35.70 6.99 71.04
CA LYS A 320 -35.99 5.67 70.48
C LYS A 320 -35.10 5.43 69.26
N ILE A 321 -33.92 4.86 69.50
CA ILE A 321 -32.97 4.50 68.45
C ILE A 321 -33.58 3.30 67.68
N PRO A 322 -33.61 3.34 66.33
CA PRO A 322 -34.11 2.23 65.55
C PRO A 322 -33.29 0.95 65.81
N GLN A 323 -33.98 -0.19 66.01
CA GLN A 323 -33.35 -1.51 66.21
C GLN A 323 -32.42 -1.95 65.06
N THR A 324 -32.55 -1.29 63.90
CA THR A 324 -31.74 -1.53 62.70
C THR A 324 -30.43 -0.76 62.68
N SER A 325 -30.23 0.22 63.56
CA SER A 325 -29.01 1.04 63.60
C SER A 325 -27.95 0.41 64.51
N ASP A 326 -26.68 0.61 64.18
CA ASP A 326 -25.56 0.09 64.99
C ASP A 326 -25.47 0.78 66.36
N GLU A 327 -25.99 2.00 66.49
CA GLU A 327 -26.09 2.75 67.75
C GLU A 327 -27.05 2.08 68.75
N TYR A 328 -27.99 1.25 68.30
CA TYR A 328 -28.89 0.48 69.16
C TYR A 328 -28.14 -0.52 70.06
N VAL A 329 -27.01 -1.05 69.59
CA VAL A 329 -26.16 -1.96 70.37
C VAL A 329 -25.56 -1.25 71.58
N LEU A 330 -25.20 0.03 71.44
CA LEU A 330 -24.65 0.84 72.54
C LEU A 330 -25.71 1.12 73.62
N ASP A 331 -26.94 1.42 73.22
CA ASP A 331 -28.07 1.63 74.14
C ASP A 331 -28.46 0.33 74.88
N GLN A 332 -28.49 -0.80 74.16
CA GLN A 332 -28.68 -2.12 74.77
C GLN A 332 -27.57 -2.47 75.77
N LEU A 333 -26.32 -2.15 75.44
CA LEU A 333 -25.18 -2.41 76.32
C LEU A 333 -25.24 -1.54 77.59
N SER A 334 -25.60 -0.26 77.47
CA SER A 334 -25.85 0.64 78.62
C SER A 334 -26.98 0.10 79.51
N THR A 335 -28.08 -0.38 78.90
CA THR A 335 -29.20 -0.97 79.64
C THR A 335 -28.80 -2.26 80.36
N CYS A 336 -27.97 -3.09 79.72
CA CYS A 336 -27.43 -4.30 80.33
C CYS A 336 -26.52 -3.97 81.53
N GLU A 337 -25.65 -2.97 81.41
CA GLU A 337 -24.77 -2.50 82.48
C GLU A 337 -25.57 -2.06 83.71
N GLU A 338 -26.58 -1.21 83.55
CA GLU A 338 -27.43 -0.75 84.65
C GLU A 338 -28.13 -1.91 85.38
N LYS A 339 -28.68 -2.86 84.61
CA LYS A 339 -29.36 -4.03 85.18
C LYS A 339 -28.40 -4.98 85.91
N LEU A 340 -27.18 -5.15 85.39
CA LEU A 340 -26.14 -5.95 86.04
C LEU A 340 -25.62 -5.28 87.31
N LEU A 341 -25.43 -3.95 87.31
CA LEU A 341 -25.06 -3.20 88.51
C LEU A 341 -26.13 -3.32 89.61
N LYS A 342 -27.41 -3.25 89.24
CA LYS A 342 -28.50 -3.50 90.18
C LYS A 342 -28.50 -4.93 90.72
N LEU A 343 -28.25 -5.92 89.86
CA LEU A 343 -28.13 -7.32 90.31
C LEU A 343 -26.96 -7.48 91.29
N LEU A 344 -25.83 -6.84 91.03
CA LEU A 344 -24.68 -6.80 91.93
C LEU A 344 -25.03 -6.19 93.28
N GLU A 345 -25.74 -5.06 93.31
CA GLU A 345 -26.23 -4.44 94.56
C GLU A 345 -27.23 -5.34 95.31
N GLU A 346 -28.15 -6.01 94.60
CA GLU A 346 -29.10 -6.95 95.20
C GLU A 346 -28.44 -8.22 95.74
N LEU A 347 -27.26 -8.59 95.22
CA LEU A 347 -26.46 -9.72 95.69
C LEU A 347 -25.43 -9.33 96.76
N ASP A 348 -25.14 -8.03 96.91
CA ASP A 348 -24.20 -7.55 97.91
C ASP A 348 -24.72 -7.85 99.33
N GLY A 349 -23.88 -8.47 100.15
CA GLY A 349 -24.23 -8.93 101.50
C GLY A 349 -25.04 -10.22 101.59
N LYS A 350 -25.34 -10.92 100.49
CA LYS A 350 -25.95 -12.27 100.53
C LYS A 350 -24.88 -13.36 100.40
N ASP A 351 -24.90 -14.37 101.28
CA ASP A 351 -24.08 -15.56 101.07
C ASP A 351 -24.72 -16.41 99.97
N LEU A 352 -24.10 -16.39 98.79
CA LEU A 352 -24.55 -17.13 97.61
C LEU A 352 -24.70 -18.62 97.91
N ASN A 353 -23.85 -19.20 98.76
CA ASN A 353 -23.94 -20.62 99.10
C ASN A 353 -25.17 -20.93 99.95
N GLU A 354 -25.58 -20.02 100.84
CA GLU A 354 -26.79 -20.17 101.65
C GLU A 354 -28.05 -19.99 100.79
N VAL A 355 -28.04 -19.04 99.85
CA VAL A 355 -29.14 -18.85 98.89
C VAL A 355 -29.28 -20.04 97.94
N PHE A 356 -28.19 -20.60 97.42
CA PHE A 356 -28.23 -21.82 96.62
C PHE A 356 -28.75 -23.01 97.42
N LYS A 357 -28.38 -23.12 98.70
CA LYS A 357 -28.86 -24.16 99.60
C LYS A 357 -30.37 -24.03 99.90
N GLN A 358 -30.87 -22.81 100.10
CA GLN A 358 -32.31 -22.52 100.21
C GLN A 358 -33.07 -22.80 98.91
N MET A 359 -32.43 -22.63 97.75
CA MET A 359 -33.02 -23.02 96.46
C MET A 359 -33.07 -24.53 96.25
N GLU A 360 -32.21 -25.31 96.93
CA GLU A 360 -32.23 -26.78 96.95
C GLU A 360 -33.21 -27.34 98.01
N GLU A 361 -33.71 -26.54 98.94
CA GLU A 361 -34.68 -26.96 99.95
C GLU A 361 -36.07 -27.24 99.33
N GLU A 362 -36.68 -28.38 99.69
CA GLU A 362 -37.95 -28.86 99.11
C GLU A 362 -39.13 -27.88 99.32
N GLU A 363 -39.12 -27.07 100.39
CA GLU A 363 -40.15 -26.06 100.63
C GLU A 363 -40.14 -24.95 99.56
N TYR A 364 -38.96 -24.59 99.03
CA TYR A 364 -38.84 -23.63 97.95
C TYR A 364 -39.39 -24.19 96.63
N HIS A 365 -39.12 -25.45 96.33
CA HIS A 365 -39.70 -26.17 95.19
C HIS A 365 -41.22 -26.32 95.29
N ALA A 366 -41.76 -26.59 96.48
CA ALA A 366 -43.21 -26.68 96.72
C ALA A 366 -43.93 -25.33 96.48
N SER A 367 -43.28 -24.21 96.84
CA SER A 367 -43.80 -22.87 96.56
C SER A 367 -43.89 -22.56 95.05
N PHE A 368 -42.94 -23.08 94.26
CA PHE A 368 -42.97 -23.00 92.80
C PHE A 368 -43.95 -23.98 92.15
N ASP A 369 -44.10 -25.18 92.72
CA ASP A 369 -45.07 -26.17 92.26
C ASP A 369 -46.52 -25.69 92.43
N SER A 370 -46.79 -24.89 93.46
CA SER A 370 -48.10 -24.27 93.70
C SER A 370 -48.51 -23.20 92.66
N LYS A 371 -47.55 -22.70 91.86
CA LYS A 371 -47.76 -21.68 90.82
C LYS A 371 -47.69 -22.24 89.39
N LEU A 372 -47.68 -23.56 89.24
CA LEU A 372 -47.62 -24.20 87.92
C LEU A 372 -48.99 -24.17 87.21
N PRO A 373 -49.04 -23.88 85.90
CA PRO A 373 -50.27 -23.93 85.12
C PRO A 373 -50.94 -25.31 85.17
N THR A 374 -52.27 -25.35 85.07
CA THR A 374 -53.09 -26.57 85.21
C THR A 374 -52.76 -27.69 84.23
N HIS A 375 -52.14 -27.37 83.08
CA HIS A 375 -51.57 -28.35 82.14
C HIS A 375 -50.04 -28.37 82.24
N ASN A 376 -49.52 -28.79 83.39
CA ASN A 376 -48.10 -29.05 83.56
C ASN A 376 -47.75 -30.46 83.07
N THR A 377 -46.87 -30.57 82.07
CA THR A 377 -46.38 -31.83 81.49
C THR A 377 -44.98 -32.22 81.98
N ARG A 378 -44.53 -31.65 83.11
CA ARG A 378 -43.20 -31.94 83.69
C ARG A 378 -43.08 -33.41 84.07
N VAL A 379 -42.15 -34.11 83.42
CA VAL A 379 -41.79 -35.50 83.72
C VAL A 379 -41.05 -35.53 85.06
N LYS A 380 -41.60 -36.25 86.05
CA LYS A 380 -40.91 -36.48 87.33
C LYS A 380 -39.80 -37.52 87.11
N LEU A 381 -38.56 -37.10 87.30
CA LEU A 381 -37.42 -38.02 87.33
C LEU A 381 -37.34 -38.68 88.72
N PRO A 382 -37.01 -39.98 88.83
CA PRO A 382 -36.86 -40.64 90.12
C PRO A 382 -35.72 -39.97 90.93
N GLN A 383 -36.02 -39.54 92.15
CA GLN A 383 -34.99 -39.09 93.10
C GLN A 383 -34.11 -40.29 93.46
N LYS A 384 -32.82 -40.22 93.10
CA LYS A 384 -31.82 -41.19 93.57
C LYS A 384 -31.53 -40.87 95.03
N GLU A 385 -32.04 -41.70 95.94
CA GLU A 385 -31.71 -41.61 97.37
C GLU A 385 -30.19 -41.64 97.54
N ARG A 386 -29.66 -40.64 98.28
CA ARG A 386 -28.25 -40.57 98.66
C ARG A 386 -27.97 -41.70 99.66
N GLY A 387 -27.41 -42.79 99.17
CA GLY A 387 -26.76 -43.82 99.98
C GLY A 387 -25.25 -43.78 99.74
N ASP A 388 -24.52 -43.39 100.78
CA ASP A 388 -23.07 -43.52 100.91
C ASP A 388 -22.68 -45.00 100.78
N ALA A 389 -22.01 -45.36 99.68
CA ALA A 389 -21.39 -46.67 99.53
C ALA A 389 -20.19 -46.57 98.59
N VAL A 390 -19.02 -46.61 99.21
CA VAL A 390 -17.75 -47.01 98.61
C VAL A 390 -17.96 -48.33 97.87
N PHE A 391 -17.68 -48.36 96.57
CA PHE A 391 -17.46 -49.60 95.84
C PHE A 391 -16.19 -49.46 95.01
N GLU A 392 -15.14 -50.09 95.55
CA GLU A 392 -14.00 -50.62 94.81
C GLU A 392 -14.47 -51.58 93.71
N ASP A 393 -13.59 -51.73 92.70
CA ASP A 393 -13.58 -52.74 91.66
C ASP A 393 -14.22 -54.08 92.08
N ASP A 394 -15.13 -54.60 91.25
CA ASP A 394 -14.91 -55.91 90.64
C ASP A 394 -15.86 -56.13 89.45
N GLU A 395 -15.30 -56.86 88.48
CA GLU A 395 -15.73 -57.05 87.11
C GLU A 395 -17.10 -57.76 86.92
N ASP A 396 -17.62 -57.57 85.70
CA ASP A 396 -18.50 -58.50 84.96
C ASP A 396 -20.03 -58.33 85.08
N SER A 397 -20.63 -57.50 84.22
CA SER A 397 -21.92 -57.82 83.61
C SER A 397 -22.32 -56.91 82.43
N GLY A 398 -22.48 -57.50 81.25
CA GLY A 398 -23.62 -57.20 80.37
C GLY A 398 -23.41 -56.19 79.23
N GLU A 399 -23.19 -56.74 78.03
CA GLU A 399 -23.46 -56.11 76.73
C GLU A 399 -24.84 -55.43 76.67
N ASP A 400 -24.89 -54.12 76.39
CA ASP A 400 -25.92 -53.51 75.53
C ASP A 400 -25.53 -52.07 75.16
N ASP A 401 -24.44 -51.89 74.41
CA ASP A 401 -24.24 -50.64 73.65
C ASP A 401 -24.57 -50.92 72.19
N GLY A 402 -25.80 -50.59 71.85
CA GLY A 402 -26.39 -50.68 70.52
C GLY A 402 -25.44 -50.15 69.45
N GLU A 403 -25.22 -51.02 68.47
CA GLU A 403 -24.43 -50.88 67.26
C GLU A 403 -24.84 -49.64 66.44
N VAL A 404 -24.29 -48.48 66.77
CA VAL A 404 -24.37 -47.27 65.93
C VAL A 404 -23.05 -47.13 65.16
N PRO A 405 -23.01 -47.42 63.85
CA PRO A 405 -21.78 -47.35 63.09
C PRO A 405 -21.22 -45.93 63.07
N ASN A 406 -20.02 -45.75 63.63
CA ASN A 406 -19.31 -44.47 63.62
C ASN A 406 -19.15 -43.97 62.16
N ARG A 407 -19.19 -42.65 61.94
CA ARG A 407 -19.13 -41.97 60.63
C ARG A 407 -18.03 -42.51 59.70
N ASN A 408 -16.89 -42.93 60.25
CA ASN A 408 -15.79 -43.52 59.49
C ASN A 408 -16.11 -44.93 58.94
N ALA A 409 -16.90 -45.74 59.65
CA ALA A 409 -17.37 -47.05 59.19
C ALA A 409 -18.36 -46.90 58.03
N ILE A 410 -19.32 -45.97 58.17
CA ILE A 410 -20.30 -45.66 57.11
C ILE A 410 -19.58 -45.16 55.84
N LYS A 411 -18.55 -44.31 56.00
CA LYS A 411 -17.76 -43.76 54.88
C LYS A 411 -16.94 -44.83 54.15
N LYS A 412 -16.35 -45.78 54.89
CA LYS A 412 -15.64 -46.93 54.28
C LYS A 412 -16.58 -47.85 53.53
N GLN A 413 -17.75 -48.15 54.10
CA GLN A 413 -18.74 -49.02 53.47
C GLN A 413 -19.32 -48.39 52.19
N SER A 414 -19.58 -47.09 52.19
CA SER A 414 -20.06 -46.37 51.00
C SER A 414 -18.99 -46.26 49.91
N GLN A 415 -17.71 -46.02 50.25
CA GLN A 415 -16.62 -46.05 49.27
C GLN A 415 -16.44 -47.44 48.64
N PHE A 416 -16.54 -48.51 49.43
CA PHE A 416 -16.44 -49.89 48.93
C PHE A 416 -17.56 -50.23 47.93
N ILE A 417 -18.78 -49.73 48.14
CA ILE A 417 -19.91 -49.91 47.21
C ILE A 417 -19.69 -49.15 45.90
N VAL A 418 -19.10 -47.95 45.95
CA VAL A 418 -18.78 -47.17 44.75
C VAL A 418 -17.66 -47.84 43.96
N ASP A 419 -16.59 -48.29 44.61
CA ASP A 419 -15.44 -48.90 43.96
C ASP A 419 -15.75 -50.28 43.36
N SER A 420 -16.66 -51.04 44.00
CA SER A 420 -17.14 -52.33 43.47
C SER A 420 -18.06 -52.19 42.25
N LYS A 421 -18.79 -51.07 42.12
CA LYS A 421 -19.71 -50.82 40.99
C LYS A 421 -19.10 -50.00 39.83
N THR A 422 -18.00 -49.28 40.04
CA THR A 422 -17.38 -48.41 39.03
C THR A 422 -16.22 -49.05 38.26
N LYS A 423 -15.80 -50.28 38.60
CA LYS A 423 -14.77 -51.03 37.87
C LYS A 423 -15.28 -51.53 36.51
N ARG A 424 -15.24 -50.66 35.48
CA ARG A 424 -15.47 -51.03 34.08
C ARG A 424 -14.39 -52.01 33.61
N ARG A 425 -14.79 -53.20 33.12
CA ARG A 425 -13.94 -54.18 32.44
C ARG A 425 -13.30 -53.54 31.19
N THR A 426 -12.00 -53.24 31.23
CA THR A 426 -11.23 -52.91 30.03
C THR A 426 -10.78 -54.18 29.32
N THR A 427 -11.12 -54.26 28.03
CA THR A 427 -10.87 -55.37 27.10
C THR A 427 -9.38 -55.52 26.74
N LYS A 428 -8.89 -56.77 26.69
CA LYS A 428 -7.51 -57.14 26.31
C LYS A 428 -7.21 -56.70 24.86
N LYS A 429 -6.12 -55.94 24.65
CA LYS A 429 -5.47 -55.78 23.33
C LYS A 429 -4.18 -56.60 23.24
N LYS A 430 -4.01 -57.23 22.08
CA LYS A 430 -3.04 -58.27 21.72
C LYS A 430 -1.57 -57.82 21.78
N LYS A 431 -0.70 -58.73 22.22
CA LYS A 431 0.77 -58.69 22.04
C LYS A 431 1.13 -58.54 20.56
N LYS A 432 2.03 -57.59 20.24
CA LYS A 432 3.00 -57.76 19.16
C LYS A 432 4.37 -57.93 19.81
N THR A 433 5.00 -59.06 19.54
CA THR A 433 6.41 -59.32 19.84
C THR A 433 7.18 -59.26 18.53
N LYS A 434 8.32 -58.57 18.59
CA LYS A 434 9.48 -58.53 17.68
C LYS A 434 9.30 -58.99 16.25
#